data_AF-A0A660VJF5-F1
#
_entry.id   AF-A0A660VJF5-F1
#
_cell.length_a   1.000
_cell.length_b   1.000
_cell.length_c   1.000
_cell.angle_alpha   90.00
_cell.angle_beta   90.00
_cell.angle_gamma   90.00
#
_symmetry.space_group_name_H-M   'P 1'
#
loop_
_entity.id
_entity.type
_entity.pdbx_description
1 polymer ?
#
loop_
_entity_poly.entity_id
_entity_poly.type
_entity_poly.pdbx_seq_one_letter_code
_entity_poly.pdbx_strand_id
1 'polypeptide(L)'
;MIRIAKGWLRETSLNFNPEMLSFLAHRITGLGVVLFLFGHMFSLGTRMLGPDAFNRTMRAYDSPLFHFFEWALFIACVFHGLNGLRIIAVDMLSLTRKQRELTFWVVAVTAVLAAAAMLFFFPTVRDAVTF
;
A
#
# COMPACT_ATOMS: atom_id res chain seq x y z
N MET A 1 -16.20 -25.71 -1.54
CA MET A 1 -15.53 -24.45 -1.94
C MET A 1 -16.26 -23.69 -3.05
N ILE A 2 -16.68 -24.33 -4.15
CA ILE A 2 -17.35 -23.66 -5.30
C ILE A 2 -18.62 -22.88 -4.92
N ARG A 3 -19.45 -23.41 -4.01
CA ARG A 3 -20.70 -22.76 -3.57
C ARG A 3 -20.45 -21.48 -2.76
N ILE A 4 -19.36 -21.47 -1.99
CA ILE A 4 -18.92 -20.32 -1.18
C ILE A 4 -18.39 -19.22 -2.10
N ALA A 5 -17.55 -19.58 -3.07
CA ALA A 5 -17.01 -18.63 -4.05
C ALA A 5 -18.11 -17.95 -4.87
N LYS A 6 -19.11 -18.71 -5.35
CA LYS A 6 -20.26 -18.14 -6.08
C LYS A 6 -21.12 -17.23 -5.19
N GLY A 7 -21.32 -17.57 -3.92
CA GLY A 7 -22.03 -16.73 -2.96
C GLY A 7 -21.30 -15.41 -2.71
N TRP A 8 -19.99 -15.48 -2.46
CA TRP A 8 -19.15 -14.31 -2.22
C TRP A 8 -19.12 -13.36 -3.42
N LEU A 9 -18.99 -13.89 -4.64
CA LEU A 9 -19.03 -13.10 -5.88
C LEU A 9 -20.38 -12.39 -6.07
N ARG A 10 -21.48 -13.06 -5.76
CA ARG A 10 -22.83 -12.49 -5.85
C ARG A 10 -23.09 -11.41 -4.79
N GLU A 11 -22.61 -11.60 -3.57
CA GLU A 11 -22.77 -10.59 -2.51
C GLU A 11 -21.90 -9.35 -2.77
N THR A 12 -20.67 -9.56 -3.23
CA THR A 12 -19.74 -8.48 -3.60
C THR A 12 -20.29 -7.65 -4.76
N SER A 13 -20.91 -8.28 -5.76
CA SER A 13 -21.51 -7.55 -6.88
C SER A 13 -22.78 -6.78 -6.51
N LEU A 14 -23.51 -7.22 -5.47
CA LEU A 14 -24.74 -6.59 -5.02
C LEU A 14 -24.51 -5.47 -4.00
N ASN A 15 -23.44 -5.53 -3.19
CA ASN A 15 -23.11 -4.58 -2.13
C ASN A 15 -21.78 -3.85 -2.37
N PHE A 16 -21.58 -3.34 -3.58
CA PHE A 16 -20.38 -2.57 -3.92
C PHE A 16 -20.38 -1.19 -3.24
N ASN A 17 -19.87 -1.13 -2.02
CA ASN A 17 -19.73 0.10 -1.23
C ASN A 17 -18.26 0.39 -0.88
N PRO A 18 -17.92 1.65 -0.53
CA PRO A 18 -16.56 2.03 -0.16
C PRO A 18 -15.97 1.23 1.00
N GLU A 19 -16.81 0.75 1.92
CA GLU A 19 -16.40 -0.02 3.08
C GLU A 19 -15.89 -1.42 2.71
N MET A 20 -16.59 -2.10 1.80
CA MET A 20 -16.18 -3.40 1.26
C MET A 20 -14.90 -3.29 0.43
N LEU A 21 -14.76 -2.21 -0.36
CA LEU A 21 -13.51 -1.89 -1.05
C LEU A 21 -12.36 -1.66 -0.08
N SER A 22 -12.60 -0.91 1.00
CA SER A 22 -11.62 -0.65 2.06
C SER A 22 -11.14 -1.96 2.71
N PHE A 23 -12.06 -2.91 2.93
CA PHE A 23 -11.74 -4.23 3.45
C PHE A 23 -10.87 -5.05 2.48
N LEU A 24 -11.25 -5.10 1.20
CA LEU A 24 -10.49 -5.83 0.19
C LEU A 24 -9.09 -5.22 0.00
N ALA A 25 -9.02 -3.89 -0.09
CA ALA A 25 -7.77 -3.15 -0.19
C ALA A 25 -6.84 -3.42 1.00
N HIS A 26 -7.37 -3.51 2.23
CA HIS A 26 -6.55 -3.79 3.41
C HIS A 26 -5.84 -5.15 3.34
N ARG A 27 -6.54 -6.18 2.83
CA ARG A 27 -5.98 -7.52 2.66
C ARG A 27 -4.95 -7.56 1.53
N ILE A 28 -5.26 -6.95 0.39
CA ILE A 28 -4.36 -6.92 -0.76
C ILE A 28 -3.07 -6.18 -0.40
N THR A 29 -3.19 -5.00 0.22
CA THR A 29 -2.02 -4.22 0.67
C THR A 29 -1.21 -4.97 1.73
N GLY A 30 -1.86 -5.63 2.70
CA GLY A 30 -1.18 -6.45 3.69
C GLY A 30 -0.40 -7.61 3.08
N LEU A 31 -1.00 -8.33 2.11
CA LEU A 31 -0.30 -9.38 1.37
C LEU A 31 0.87 -8.81 0.56
N GLY A 32 0.68 -7.66 -0.08
CA GLY A 32 1.73 -6.95 -0.81
C GLY A 32 2.92 -6.58 0.10
N VAL A 33 2.66 -6.07 1.30
CA VAL A 33 3.69 -5.76 2.30
C VAL A 33 4.43 -7.02 2.74
N VAL A 34 3.73 -8.14 2.98
CA VAL A 34 4.38 -9.41 3.33
C VAL A 34 5.28 -9.91 2.20
N LEU A 35 4.82 -9.85 0.94
CA LEU A 35 5.64 -10.22 -0.22
C LEU A 35 6.87 -9.31 -0.35
N PHE A 36 6.68 -8.00 -0.12
CA PHE A 36 7.79 -7.05 -0.07
C PHE A 36 8.81 -7.41 1.00
N LEU A 37 8.39 -7.83 2.20
CA LEU A 37 9.33 -8.19 3.26
C LEU A 37 10.30 -9.30 2.82
N PHE A 38 9.83 -10.33 2.10
CA PHE A 38 10.73 -11.33 1.53
C PHE A 38 11.71 -10.73 0.52
N GLY A 39 11.22 -9.92 -0.42
CA GLY A 39 12.07 -9.20 -1.39
C GLY A 39 13.09 -8.30 -0.72
N HIS A 40 12.69 -7.61 0.35
CA HIS A 40 13.52 -6.71 1.13
C HIS A 40 14.62 -7.45 1.90
N MET A 41 14.31 -8.63 2.45
CA MET A 41 15.30 -9.51 3.06
C MET A 41 16.36 -9.94 2.05
N PHE A 42 15.98 -10.30 0.81
CA PHE A 42 16.94 -10.62 -0.25
C PHE A 42 17.79 -9.41 -0.65
N SER A 43 17.15 -8.24 -0.82
CA SER A 43 17.83 -6.97 -1.12
C SER A 43 18.95 -6.67 -0.11
N LEU A 44 18.60 -6.60 1.18
CA LEU A 44 19.57 -6.31 2.24
C LEU A 44 20.56 -7.46 2.43
N GLY A 45 20.13 -8.70 2.21
CA GLY A 45 20.97 -9.89 2.29
C GLY A 45 22.15 -9.86 1.30
N THR A 46 22.02 -9.18 0.15
CA THR A 46 23.14 -9.01 -0.80
C THR A 46 24.34 -8.31 -0.20
N ARG A 47 24.16 -7.56 0.91
CA ARG A 47 25.26 -6.95 1.67
C ARG A 47 26.24 -7.97 2.26
N MET A 48 25.76 -9.18 2.56
CA MET A 48 26.58 -10.30 3.05
C MET A 48 27.50 -10.87 1.97
N LEU A 49 27.20 -10.62 0.69
CA LEU A 49 27.99 -11.07 -0.46
C LEU A 49 29.08 -10.05 -0.87
N GLY A 50 29.24 -8.98 -0.10
CA GLY A 50 30.24 -7.94 -0.31
C GLY A 50 29.68 -6.65 -0.95
N PRO A 51 30.47 -5.56 -0.94
CA PRO A 51 30.02 -4.24 -1.41
C PRO A 51 29.58 -4.23 -2.87
N ASP A 52 30.27 -4.97 -3.75
CA ASP A 52 29.98 -5.00 -5.19
C ASP A 52 28.65 -5.67 -5.51
N ALA A 53 28.26 -6.70 -4.75
CA ALA A 53 26.96 -7.36 -4.88
C ALA A 53 25.83 -6.40 -4.48
N PHE A 54 25.96 -5.75 -3.31
CA PHE A 54 24.99 -4.77 -2.84
C PHE A 54 24.84 -3.58 -3.78
N ASN A 55 25.95 -3.00 -4.24
CA ASN A 55 25.95 -1.87 -5.17
C ASN A 55 25.36 -2.22 -6.54
N ARG A 56 25.46 -3.48 -6.98
CA ARG A 56 24.77 -3.95 -8.20
C ARG A 56 23.26 -4.04 -7.98
N THR A 57 22.81 -4.58 -6.85
CA THR A 57 21.38 -4.62 -6.48
C THR A 57 20.78 -3.23 -6.36
N MET A 58 21.45 -2.30 -5.67
CA MET A 58 20.96 -0.92 -5.52
C MET A 58 20.87 -0.20 -6.87
N ARG A 59 21.83 -0.42 -7.79
CA ARG A 59 21.75 0.11 -9.16
C ARG A 59 20.56 -0.43 -9.95
N ALA A 60 20.15 -1.68 -9.70
CA ALA A 60 18.95 -2.23 -10.35
C ALA A 60 17.65 -1.57 -9.82
N TYR A 61 17.62 -1.21 -8.53
CA TYR A 61 16.50 -0.52 -7.92
C TYR A 61 16.44 0.97 -8.26
N ASP A 62 17.56 1.56 -8.66
CA ASP A 62 17.60 2.91 -9.23
C ASP A 62 17.18 2.93 -10.70
N SER A 63 15.98 2.40 -10.98
CA SER A 63 15.35 2.43 -12.29
C SER A 63 13.91 2.92 -12.20
N PRO A 64 13.35 3.55 -13.25
CA PRO A 64 11.99 4.09 -13.22
C PRO A 64 10.92 3.06 -12.83
N LEU A 65 11.13 1.79 -13.22
CA LEU A 65 10.25 0.70 -12.86
C LEU A 65 10.26 0.43 -11.34
N PHE A 66 11.43 0.42 -10.71
CA PHE A 66 11.55 0.21 -9.27
C PHE A 66 11.10 1.43 -8.47
N HIS A 67 11.34 2.65 -8.94
CA HIS A 67 10.74 3.86 -8.33
C HIS A 67 9.21 3.79 -8.31
N PHE A 68 8.58 3.26 -9.37
CA PHE A 68 7.13 3.01 -9.38
C PHE A 68 6.72 1.97 -8.34
N PHE A 69 7.46 0.86 -8.22
CA PHE A 69 7.16 -0.16 -7.21
C PHE A 69 7.38 0.35 -5.77
N GLU A 70 8.40 1.16 -5.53
CA GLU A 70 8.65 1.80 -4.23
C GLU A 70 7.52 2.78 -3.87
N TRP A 71 7.06 3.59 -4.83
CA TRP A 71 5.90 4.46 -4.63
C TRP A 71 4.61 3.67 -4.38
N ALA A 72 4.35 2.61 -5.15
CA ALA A 72 3.19 1.74 -4.95
C ALA A 72 3.23 1.03 -3.58
N LEU A 73 4.41 0.57 -3.16
CA LEU A 73 4.64 0.00 -1.84
C LEU A 73 4.41 1.03 -0.74
N PHE A 74 4.87 2.27 -0.92
CA PHE A 74 4.63 3.36 0.03
C PHE A 74 3.12 3.58 0.24
N ILE A 75 2.33 3.63 -0.86
CA ILE A 75 0.87 3.72 -0.79
C ILE A 75 0.30 2.52 -0.01
N ALA A 76 0.75 1.30 -0.32
CA ALA A 76 0.29 0.09 0.34
C ALA A 76 0.56 0.13 1.85
N CYS A 77 1.76 0.52 2.27
CA CYS A 77 2.15 0.66 3.68
C CYS A 77 1.31 1.72 4.40
N VAL A 78 1.16 2.92 3.82
CA VAL A 78 0.40 4.03 4.41
C VAL A 78 -1.08 3.65 4.55
N PHE A 79 -1.70 3.15 3.47
CA PHE A 79 -3.09 2.72 3.50
C PHE A 79 -3.30 1.57 4.49
N HIS A 80 -2.44 0.55 4.47
CA HIS A 80 -2.56 -0.61 5.35
C HIS A 80 -2.47 -0.21 6.83
N GLY A 81 -1.49 0.64 7.17
CA GLY A 81 -1.30 1.16 8.51
C GLY A 81 -2.48 2.03 8.97
N LEU A 82 -2.87 3.04 8.20
CA LEU A 82 -3.98 3.94 8.55
C LEU A 82 -5.32 3.21 8.61
N ASN A 83 -5.60 2.32 7.65
CA ASN A 83 -6.83 1.55 7.66
C ASN A 83 -6.86 0.52 8.80
N GLY A 84 -5.72 -0.08 9.15
CA GLY A 84 -5.59 -0.94 10.33
C GLY A 84 -5.89 -0.19 11.63
N LEU A 85 -5.33 1.01 11.79
CA LEU A 85 -5.64 1.89 12.93
C LEU A 85 -7.13 2.26 12.98
N ARG A 86 -7.74 2.54 11.82
CA ARG A 86 -9.18 2.81 11.71
C ARG A 86 -10.02 1.60 12.13
N ILE A 87 -9.64 0.37 11.75
CA ILE A 87 -10.34 -0.85 12.18
C ILE A 87 -10.23 -1.01 13.70
N ILE A 88 -9.02 -0.90 14.26
CA ILE A 88 -8.79 -0.96 15.71
C ILE A 88 -9.63 0.09 16.45
N ALA A 89 -9.64 1.34 15.97
CA ALA A 89 -10.41 2.43 16.58
C ALA A 89 -11.91 2.16 16.54
N VAL A 90 -12.45 1.63 15.44
CA VAL A 90 -13.87 1.29 15.37
C VAL A 90 -14.24 0.18 16.36
N ASP A 91 -13.42 -0.87 16.43
CA ASP A 91 -13.70 -2.03 17.29
C ASP A 91 -13.52 -1.70 18.78
N MET A 92 -12.51 -0.91 19.13
CA MET A 92 -12.20 -0.57 20.53
C MET A 92 -13.00 0.61 21.09
N LEU A 93 -13.36 1.58 20.24
CA LEU A 93 -14.03 2.82 20.67
C LEU A 93 -15.51 2.87 20.25
N SER A 94 -16.07 1.74 19.77
CA SER A 94 -17.48 1.63 19.36
C SER A 94 -17.89 2.64 18.26
N LEU A 95 -16.98 2.98 17.35
CA LEU A 95 -17.18 4.02 16.33
C LEU A 95 -17.87 3.50 15.06
N THR A 96 -18.70 2.45 15.15
CA THR A 96 -19.34 1.82 13.98
C THR A 96 -20.18 2.81 13.16
N ARG A 97 -20.86 3.77 13.80
CA ARG A 97 -21.63 4.82 13.11
C ARG A 97 -20.75 5.79 12.29
N LYS A 98 -19.45 5.84 12.58
CA LYS A 98 -18.46 6.70 11.93
C LYS A 98 -17.62 5.96 10.87
N GLN A 99 -17.91 4.70 10.59
CA GLN A 99 -17.16 3.88 9.62
C GLN A 99 -16.95 4.58 8.27
N ARG A 100 -18.01 5.18 7.70
CA ARG A 100 -17.96 5.87 6.41
C ARG A 100 -17.05 7.11 6.45
N GLU A 101 -17.20 7.94 7.49
CA GLU A 101 -16.39 9.15 7.69
C GLU A 101 -14.91 8.80 7.87
N LEU A 102 -14.62 7.81 8.71
CA LEU A 102 -13.25 7.35 8.96
C LEU A 102 -12.61 6.72 7.71
N THR A 103 -13.36 5.93 6.92
CA THR A 103 -12.87 5.39 5.64
C THR A 103 -12.54 6.51 4.65
N PHE A 104 -13.38 7.54 4.57
CA PHE A 104 -13.09 8.72 3.73
C PHE A 104 -11.77 9.38 4.14
N TRP A 105 -11.56 9.62 5.44
CA TRP A 105 -10.32 10.23 5.93
C TRP A 105 -9.09 9.38 5.68
N VAL A 106 -9.17 8.06 5.88
CA VAL A 106 -8.07 7.14 5.55
C VAL A 106 -7.69 7.24 4.06
N VAL A 107 -8.67 7.23 3.16
CA VAL A 107 -8.43 7.34 1.72
C VAL A 107 -7.88 8.72 1.36
N ALA A 108 -8.45 9.80 1.89
CA ALA A 108 -8.02 11.17 1.62
C ALA A 108 -6.57 11.40 2.06
N VAL A 109 -6.22 11.02 3.29
CA VAL A 109 -4.85 11.15 3.80
C VAL A 109 -3.89 10.30 2.98
N THR A 110 -4.25 9.07 2.66
CA THR A 110 -3.44 8.20 1.78
C THR A 110 -3.19 8.86 0.43
N ALA A 111 -4.22 9.41 -0.21
CA ALA A 111 -4.11 10.06 -1.52
C ALA A 111 -3.22 11.32 -1.48
N VAL A 112 -3.37 12.15 -0.45
CA VAL A 112 -2.53 13.34 -0.25
C VAL A 112 -1.06 12.95 -0.05
N LEU A 113 -0.79 11.96 0.82
CA LEU A 113 0.56 11.47 1.05
C LEU A 113 1.17 10.82 -0.20
N ALA A 114 0.36 10.06 -0.97
CA ALA A 114 0.79 9.46 -2.22
C ALA A 114 1.18 10.51 -3.26
N ALA A 115 0.37 11.57 -3.42
CA ALA A 115 0.65 12.67 -4.33
C ALA A 115 1.91 13.44 -3.92
N ALA A 116 2.06 13.76 -2.63
CA ALA A 116 3.26 14.41 -2.10
C ALA A 116 4.51 13.54 -2.31
N ALA A 117 4.39 12.22 -2.12
CA ALA A 117 5.49 11.28 -2.31
C ALA A 117 5.97 11.21 -3.78
N MET A 118 5.16 11.62 -4.76
CA MET A 118 5.61 11.66 -6.16
C MET A 118 6.82 12.58 -6.35
N LEU A 119 6.92 13.65 -5.58
CA LEU A 119 8.07 14.58 -5.60
C LEU A 119 9.37 13.93 -5.13
N PHE A 120 9.28 12.85 -4.36
CA PHE A 120 10.44 12.10 -3.87
C PHE A 120 10.81 10.94 -4.79
N PHE A 121 9.83 10.13 -5.19
CA PHE A 121 10.07 8.93 -6.00
C PHE A 121 10.27 9.22 -7.49
N PHE A 122 9.80 10.37 -8.00
CA PHE A 122 9.95 10.72 -9.41
C PHE A 122 10.65 12.08 -9.54
N PRO A 123 11.99 12.09 -9.69
CA PRO A 123 12.77 13.32 -9.86
C PRO A 123 12.25 14.21 -10.98
N THR A 124 11.79 13.62 -12.09
CA THR A 124 11.20 14.36 -13.21
C THR A 124 9.97 15.18 -12.83
N VAL A 125 9.14 14.69 -11.91
CA VAL A 125 7.97 15.42 -11.41
C VAL A 125 8.42 16.58 -10.54
N ARG A 126 9.38 16.34 -9.64
CA ARG A 126 9.94 17.39 -8.77
C ARG A 126 10.56 18.52 -9.58
N ASP A 127 11.41 18.17 -10.55
CA ASP A 127 12.15 19.14 -11.34
C ASP A 127 11.20 19.98 -12.23
N ALA A 128 10.01 19.48 -12.56
CA ALA A 128 8.98 20.21 -13.30
C ALA A 128 8.22 21.26 -12.46
N VAL A 129 8.24 21.17 -11.12
CA VAL A 129 7.54 22.11 -10.22
C VAL A 129 8.50 23.03 -9.44
N THR A 130 9.80 22.76 -9.49
CA THR A 130 10.84 23.64 -8.91
C THR A 130 11.55 24.40 -10.04
N PHE A 131 11.20 25.68 -10.23
CA PHE A 131 11.84 26.60 -11.17
C PHE A 131 13.10 27.24 -10.59
#